data_AF-A0A7V8JZY3-F1
#
_entry.id   AF-A0A7V8JZY3-F1
#
_cell.length_a   1.000
_cell.length_b   1.000
_cell.length_c   1.000
_cell.angle_alpha   90.00
_cell.angle_beta   90.00
_cell.angle_gamma   90.00
#
_symmetry.space_group_name_H-M   'P 1'
#
loop_
_entity.id
_entity.type
_entity.pdbx_description
1 polymer ?
#
loop_
_entity_poly.entity_id
_entity_poly.type
_entity_poly.pdbx_seq_one_letter_code
_entity_poly.pdbx_strand_id
1 'polypeptide(L)'
;MPLNLEPAHYPKGAPSDPNWNKYPGWMVIAAQLQGLDALPLSHALLRALWAEERDTSEAAVRIAVADENGYDGATLQAMEQSAEVLAVYRANSAEAVELGVFGAPTFILGDERFWGQDRLGFLDRALDKLRAAG
;
A
#
# COMPACT_ATOMS: atom_id res chain seq x y z
N MET A 1 -1.51 15.18 -10.71
CA MET A 1 -2.32 15.68 -9.59
C MET A 1 -1.37 16.16 -8.50
N PRO A 2 -1.53 17.36 -7.93
CA PRO A 2 -0.66 17.82 -6.84
C PRO A 2 -0.91 16.99 -5.58
N LEU A 3 0.16 16.67 -4.84
CA LEU A 3 0.09 16.01 -3.54
C LEU A 3 0.11 17.06 -2.42
N ASN A 4 -0.65 16.84 -1.36
CA ASN A 4 -0.45 17.48 -0.08
C ASN A 4 0.61 16.69 0.71
N LEU A 5 1.75 17.33 1.02
CA LEU A 5 2.83 16.69 1.78
C LEU A 5 2.53 16.59 3.28
N GLU A 6 1.50 17.29 3.75
CA GLU A 6 1.00 17.27 5.12
C GLU A 6 -0.53 17.09 5.15
N PRO A 7 -1.06 15.91 4.74
CA PRO A 7 -2.50 15.71 4.68
C PRO A 7 -3.14 15.74 6.07
N ALA A 8 -4.36 16.29 6.16
CA ALA A 8 -5.06 16.54 7.41
C ALA A 8 -5.27 15.29 8.27
N HIS A 9 -5.42 14.14 7.62
CA HIS A 9 -5.74 12.85 8.25
C HIS A 9 -4.52 11.93 8.42
N TYR A 10 -3.31 12.42 8.14
CA TYR A 10 -2.10 11.72 8.54
C TYR A 10 -1.77 12.04 9.99
N PRO A 11 -1.44 11.05 10.83
CA PRO A 11 -1.21 11.28 12.25
C PRO A 11 0.01 12.18 12.45
N LYS A 12 -0.20 13.24 13.23
CA LYS A 12 0.83 14.19 13.67
C LYS A 12 1.46 13.78 15.01
N GLY A 13 1.10 12.60 15.52
CA GLY A 13 1.52 12.07 16.82
C GLY A 13 1.20 10.59 16.96
N ALA A 14 1.39 10.03 18.15
CA ALA A 14 1.05 8.63 18.41
C ALA A 14 -0.47 8.42 18.22
N PRO A 15 -0.89 7.58 17.26
CA PRO A 15 -2.31 7.31 17.02
C PRO A 15 -2.90 6.51 18.19
N SER A 16 -4.17 6.76 18.50
CA SER A 16 -4.90 5.99 19.53
C SER A 16 -5.12 4.54 19.10
N ASP A 17 -5.40 4.33 17.81
CA ASP A 17 -5.45 3.01 17.19
C ASP A 17 -4.06 2.65 16.62
N PRO A 18 -3.38 1.60 17.13
CA PRO A 18 -2.11 1.14 16.57
C PRO A 18 -2.23 0.58 15.14
N ASN A 19 -3.45 0.40 14.62
CA ASN A 19 -3.75 -0.09 13.28
C ASN A 19 -4.28 1.00 12.33
N TRP A 20 -4.29 2.28 12.73
CA TRP A 20 -4.85 3.39 11.93
C TRP A 20 -4.46 3.37 10.44
N ASN A 21 -3.22 2.99 10.10
CA ASN A 21 -2.71 2.93 8.73
C ASN A 21 -2.82 1.56 8.06
N LYS A 22 -3.26 0.53 8.79
CA LYS A 22 -3.30 -0.85 8.30
C LYS A 22 -4.59 -1.14 7.55
N TYR A 23 -5.71 -0.55 7.93
CA TYR A 23 -7.01 -0.84 7.29
C TYR A 23 -7.01 -0.65 5.77
N PRO A 24 -6.47 0.46 5.19
CA PRO A 24 -6.37 0.59 3.75
C PRO A 24 -5.54 -0.52 3.10
N GLY A 25 -4.44 -0.92 3.73
CA GLY A 25 -3.60 -2.04 3.25
C GLY A 25 -4.30 -3.39 3.33
N TRP A 26 -5.10 -3.63 4.38
CA TRP A 26 -5.91 -4.83 4.50
C TRP A 26 -7.02 -4.91 3.44
N MET A 27 -7.65 -3.78 3.10
CA MET A 27 -8.61 -3.73 2.00
C MET A 27 -7.95 -4.06 0.64
N VAL A 28 -6.72 -3.59 0.40
CA VAL A 28 -5.94 -3.96 -0.81
C VAL A 28 -5.65 -5.46 -0.84
N ILE A 29 -5.25 -6.06 0.29
CA ILE A 29 -5.06 -7.51 0.39
C ILE A 29 -6.37 -8.27 0.16
N ALA A 30 -7.49 -7.77 0.68
CA ALA A 30 -8.81 -8.36 0.44
C ALA A 30 -9.15 -8.39 -1.06
N ALA A 31 -8.87 -7.30 -1.78
CA ALA A 31 -9.06 -7.25 -3.23
C ALA A 31 -8.18 -8.27 -3.97
N GLN A 32 -6.93 -8.44 -3.55
CA GLN A 32 -6.03 -9.47 -4.09
C GLN A 32 -6.58 -10.88 -3.86
N LEU A 33 -7.08 -11.17 -2.64
CA LEU A 33 -7.66 -12.47 -2.29
C LEU A 33 -8.95 -12.78 -3.07
N GLN A 34 -9.70 -11.75 -3.48
CA GLN A 34 -10.85 -11.86 -4.37
C GLN A 34 -10.48 -12.01 -5.85
N GLY A 35 -9.18 -12.03 -6.19
CA GLY A 35 -8.71 -12.14 -7.57
C GLY A 35 -8.91 -10.87 -8.40
N LEU A 36 -9.10 -9.72 -7.75
CA LEU A 36 -9.27 -8.42 -8.40
C LEU A 36 -7.91 -7.76 -8.66
N ASP A 37 -7.84 -6.86 -9.64
CA ASP A 37 -6.68 -5.99 -9.79
C ASP A 37 -6.63 -4.99 -8.63
N ALA A 38 -5.72 -5.19 -7.69
CA ALA A 38 -5.64 -4.39 -6.46
C ALA A 38 -4.78 -3.12 -6.59
N LEU A 39 -4.01 -2.98 -7.67
CA LEU A 39 -3.13 -1.83 -7.88
C LEU A 39 -3.93 -0.52 -8.05
N PRO A 40 -5.01 -0.45 -8.86
CA PRO A 40 -5.83 0.75 -8.95
C PRO A 40 -6.46 1.13 -7.61
N LEU A 41 -6.93 0.16 -6.82
CA LEU A 41 -7.47 0.40 -5.48
C LEU A 41 -6.41 0.96 -4.52
N SER A 42 -5.21 0.39 -4.51
CA SER A 42 -4.09 0.90 -3.69
C SER A 42 -3.77 2.35 -4.03
N HIS A 43 -3.69 2.68 -5.33
CA HIS A 43 -3.47 4.04 -5.79
C HIS A 43 -4.62 4.99 -5.42
N ALA A 44 -5.87 4.53 -5.52
CA ALA A 44 -7.05 5.31 -5.15
C ALA A 44 -7.08 5.66 -3.65
N LEU A 45 -6.76 4.69 -2.77
CA LEU A 45 -6.67 4.93 -1.33
C LEU A 45 -5.53 5.90 -0.97
N LEU A 46 -4.38 5.78 -1.62
CA LEU A 46 -3.27 6.73 -1.44
C LEU A 46 -3.65 8.12 -1.94
N ARG A 47 -4.32 8.25 -3.10
CA ARG A 47 -4.83 9.52 -3.60
C ARG A 47 -5.82 10.15 -2.63
N ALA A 48 -6.76 9.36 -2.11
CA ALA A 48 -7.76 9.82 -1.15
C ALA A 48 -7.10 10.51 0.05
N LEU A 49 -6.06 9.89 0.62
CA LEU A 49 -5.31 10.47 1.74
C LEU A 49 -4.44 11.66 1.33
N TRP A 50 -3.58 11.49 0.31
CA TRP A 50 -2.49 12.42 0.01
C TRP A 50 -2.86 13.56 -0.94
N ALA A 51 -4.03 13.55 -1.58
CA ALA A 51 -4.43 14.59 -2.51
C ALA A 51 -5.87 15.08 -2.33
N GLU A 52 -6.74 14.26 -1.76
CA GLU A 52 -8.16 14.59 -1.58
C GLU A 52 -8.53 14.91 -0.12
N GLU A 53 -7.56 14.86 0.81
CA GLU A 53 -7.78 15.12 2.25
C GLU A 53 -8.87 14.22 2.86
N ARG A 54 -8.96 12.95 2.45
CA ARG A 54 -9.95 12.00 2.97
C ARG A 54 -9.34 11.12 4.06
N ASP A 55 -10.12 10.89 5.12
CA ASP A 55 -9.73 10.03 6.24
C ASP A 55 -9.86 8.54 5.91
N THR A 56 -8.80 7.95 5.38
CA THR A 56 -8.82 6.51 5.03
C THR A 56 -8.77 5.59 6.25
N SER A 57 -8.63 6.10 7.47
CA SER A 57 -8.81 5.31 8.69
C SER A 57 -10.28 4.99 8.97
N GLU A 58 -11.20 5.76 8.40
CA GLU A 58 -12.65 5.55 8.50
C GLU A 58 -13.16 4.53 7.48
N ALA A 59 -13.91 3.52 7.95
CA ALA A 59 -14.45 2.45 7.10
C ALA A 59 -15.35 2.99 5.97
N ALA A 60 -16.21 3.96 6.28
CA ALA A 60 -17.11 4.56 5.29
C ALA A 60 -16.35 5.26 4.15
N VAL A 61 -15.21 5.90 4.45
CA VAL A 61 -14.36 6.53 3.42
C VAL A 61 -13.73 5.46 2.53
N ARG A 62 -13.21 4.38 3.10
CA ARG A 62 -12.62 3.29 2.30
C ARG A 62 -13.64 2.61 1.40
N ILE A 63 -14.85 2.35 1.92
CA ILE A 63 -15.97 1.81 1.11
C ILE A 63 -16.26 2.74 -0.07
N ALA A 64 -16.44 4.04 0.18
CA ALA A 64 -16.70 5.01 -0.88
C ALA A 64 -15.58 5.07 -1.92
N VAL A 65 -14.30 5.09 -1.49
CA VAL A 65 -13.14 5.05 -2.41
C VAL A 65 -13.16 3.79 -3.26
N ALA A 66 -13.44 2.62 -2.67
CA ALA A 66 -13.51 1.37 -3.41
C ALA A 66 -14.67 1.38 -4.44
N ASP A 67 -15.86 1.80 -4.04
CA ASP A 67 -17.04 1.88 -4.90
C ASP A 67 -16.82 2.84 -6.09
N GLU A 68 -16.23 4.01 -5.82
CA GLU A 68 -15.86 5.02 -6.84
C GLU A 68 -14.89 4.48 -7.90
N ASN A 69 -14.12 3.43 -7.57
CA ASN A 69 -13.14 2.81 -8.47
C ASN A 69 -13.60 1.43 -8.99
N GLY A 70 -14.90 1.10 -8.84
CA GLY A 70 -15.52 -0.08 -9.45
C GLY A 70 -15.36 -1.38 -8.67
N TYR A 71 -15.00 -1.30 -7.39
CA TYR A 71 -14.93 -2.44 -6.48
C TYR A 71 -16.21 -2.53 -5.63
N ASP A 72 -16.50 -3.70 -5.05
CA ASP A 72 -17.51 -3.82 -3.99
C ASP A 72 -16.86 -3.45 -2.64
N GLY A 73 -16.94 -2.16 -2.28
CA GLY A 73 -16.30 -1.63 -1.09
C GLY A 73 -16.80 -2.27 0.20
N ALA A 74 -18.09 -2.60 0.27
CA ALA A 74 -18.67 -3.24 1.45
C ALA A 74 -18.12 -4.65 1.65
N THR A 75 -18.04 -5.45 0.58
CA THR A 75 -17.44 -6.79 0.63
C THR A 75 -15.96 -6.74 1.02
N LEU A 76 -15.18 -5.82 0.43
CA LEU A 76 -13.76 -5.68 0.76
C LEU A 76 -13.53 -5.19 2.19
N GLN A 77 -14.35 -4.25 2.67
CA GLN A 77 -14.28 -3.74 4.04
C GLN A 77 -14.62 -4.85 5.05
N ALA A 78 -15.63 -5.68 4.79
CA ALA A 78 -16.01 -6.79 5.67
C ALA A 78 -14.90 -7.85 5.82
N MET A 79 -14.00 -7.96 4.83
CA MET A 79 -12.84 -8.86 4.88
C MET A 79 -11.64 -8.26 5.64
N GLU A 80 -11.65 -6.96 5.95
CA GLU A 80 -10.60 -6.36 6.76
C GLU A 80 -10.50 -7.11 8.09
N GLN A 81 -9.28 -7.46 8.49
CA GLN A 81 -9.02 -8.25 9.70
C GLN A 81 -9.54 -9.70 9.69
N SER A 82 -10.06 -10.21 8.57
CA SER A 82 -10.29 -11.64 8.40
C SER A 82 -9.00 -12.44 8.61
N ALA A 83 -9.12 -13.72 8.98
CA ALA A 83 -7.97 -14.57 9.25
C ALA A 83 -7.05 -14.69 8.02
N GLU A 84 -7.65 -14.74 6.83
CA GLU A 84 -7.01 -14.83 5.52
C GLU A 84 -6.24 -13.54 5.19
N VAL A 85 -6.86 -12.37 5.33
CA VAL A 85 -6.20 -11.07 5.10
C VAL A 85 -5.04 -10.87 6.07
N LEU A 86 -5.23 -11.19 7.35
CA LEU A 86 -4.16 -11.06 8.34
C LEU A 86 -3.04 -12.09 8.14
N ALA A 87 -3.34 -13.27 7.60
CA ALA A 87 -2.33 -14.25 7.24
C ALA A 87 -1.43 -13.73 6.11
N VAL A 88 -2.01 -13.17 5.04
CA VAL A 88 -1.25 -12.55 3.95
C VAL A 88 -0.44 -11.34 4.46
N TYR A 89 -1.05 -10.47 5.27
CA TYR A 89 -0.34 -9.32 5.85
C TYR A 89 0.90 -9.74 6.65
N ARG A 90 0.76 -10.77 7.51
CA ARG A 90 1.89 -11.32 8.29
C ARG A 90 2.95 -11.95 7.40
N ALA A 91 2.54 -12.71 6.38
CA ALA A 91 3.47 -13.33 5.44
C ALA A 91 4.29 -12.28 4.68
N ASN A 92 3.64 -11.26 4.10
CA ASN A 92 4.30 -10.17 3.40
C ASN A 92 5.25 -9.39 4.33
N SER A 93 4.84 -9.18 5.59
CA SER A 93 5.69 -8.51 6.58
C SER A 93 6.91 -9.34 6.95
N ALA A 94 6.76 -10.65 7.12
CA ALA A 94 7.86 -11.56 7.41
C ALA A 94 8.85 -11.64 6.25
N GLU A 95 8.35 -11.78 5.02
CA GLU A 95 9.17 -11.75 3.80
C GLU A 95 9.94 -10.42 3.69
N ALA A 96 9.28 -9.29 3.91
CA ALA A 96 9.95 -7.99 3.89
C ALA A 96 11.10 -7.92 4.93
N VAL A 97 10.89 -8.45 6.14
CA VAL A 97 11.92 -8.51 7.18
C VAL A 97 13.08 -9.43 6.77
N GLU A 98 12.80 -10.61 6.24
CA GLU A 98 13.82 -11.56 5.76
C GLU A 98 14.66 -10.95 4.64
N LEU A 99 14.03 -10.17 3.77
CA LEU A 99 14.70 -9.43 2.71
C LEU A 99 15.43 -8.17 3.21
N GLY A 100 15.34 -7.83 4.50
CA GLY A 100 16.00 -6.66 5.09
C GLY A 100 15.35 -5.32 4.76
N VAL A 101 14.05 -5.32 4.45
CA VAL A 101 13.25 -4.10 4.25
C VAL A 101 12.97 -3.45 5.60
N PHE A 102 13.30 -2.17 5.73
CA PHE A 102 13.06 -1.38 6.95
C PHE A 102 12.22 -0.11 6.71
N GLY A 103 11.85 0.17 5.47
CA GLY A 103 11.08 1.35 5.09
C GLY A 103 10.42 1.21 3.72
N ALA A 104 9.57 2.18 3.38
CA ALA A 104 8.83 2.21 2.13
C ALA A 104 9.03 3.55 1.38
N PRO A 105 9.03 3.55 0.03
CA PRO A 105 9.10 2.35 -0.81
C PRO A 105 10.50 1.72 -0.77
N THR A 106 10.56 0.39 -0.90
CA THR A 106 11.81 -0.36 -1.15
C THR A 106 11.60 -1.24 -2.37
N PHE A 107 12.56 -1.22 -3.28
CA PHE A 107 12.59 -2.07 -4.48
C PHE A 107 13.73 -3.08 -4.35
N ILE A 108 13.50 -4.30 -4.80
CA ILE A 108 14.48 -5.40 -4.72
C ILE A 108 14.67 -5.97 -6.13
N LEU A 109 15.93 -6.08 -6.55
CA LEU A 109 16.32 -6.64 -7.85
C LEU A 109 17.42 -7.67 -7.63
N GLY A 110 17.05 -8.96 -7.65
CA GLY A 110 17.95 -10.02 -7.18
C GLY A 110 18.31 -9.79 -5.71
N ASP A 111 19.61 -9.68 -5.41
CA ASP A 111 20.12 -9.41 -4.06
C ASP A 111 20.29 -7.91 -3.76
N GLU A 112 20.06 -7.02 -4.73
CA GLU A 112 20.23 -5.57 -4.58
C GLU A 112 18.94 -4.90 -4.09
N ARG A 113 19.08 -3.97 -3.12
CA ARG A 113 17.99 -3.20 -2.52
C ARG A 113 18.13 -1.70 -2.80
N PHE A 114 17.01 -1.08 -3.14
CA PHE A 114 16.89 0.35 -3.41
C PHE A 114 15.79 0.94 -2.53
N TRP A 115 16.18 1.65 -1.47
CA TRP A 115 15.24 2.26 -0.52
C TRP A 115 15.05 3.75 -0.80
N GLY A 116 13.79 4.16 -1.01
CA GLY A 116 13.39 5.52 -1.32
C GLY A 116 13.04 5.73 -2.80
N GLN A 117 12.03 6.56 -3.05
CA GLN A 117 11.62 6.92 -4.41
C GLN A 117 12.72 7.64 -5.22
N ASP A 118 13.63 8.34 -4.52
CA ASP A 118 14.82 8.98 -5.07
C ASP A 118 15.86 7.97 -5.61
N ARG A 119 15.65 6.66 -5.37
CA ARG A 119 16.51 5.59 -5.87
C ARG A 119 16.06 4.94 -7.17
N LEU A 120 14.93 5.36 -7.74
CA LEU A 120 14.46 4.82 -9.02
C LEU A 120 15.51 4.97 -10.13
N GLY A 121 16.23 6.09 -10.21
CA GLY A 121 17.31 6.24 -11.21
C GLY A 121 18.50 5.29 -11.02
N PHE A 122 18.75 4.79 -9.80
CA PHE A 122 19.75 3.73 -9.57
C PHE A 122 19.20 2.36 -9.98
N LEU A 123 17.93 2.10 -9.68
CA LEU A 123 17.24 0.89 -10.11
C LEU A 123 17.18 0.77 -11.64
N ASP A 124 16.87 1.85 -12.35
CA ASP A 124 16.85 1.89 -13.82
C ASP A 124 18.21 1.47 -14.41
N ARG A 125 19.31 2.00 -13.87
CA ARG A 125 20.66 1.62 -14.29
C ARG A 125 20.99 0.16 -14.00
N ALA A 126 20.49 -0.39 -12.90
CA ALA A 126 20.67 -1.81 -12.57
C ALA A 126 19.89 -2.71 -13.56
N LEU A 127 18.65 -2.32 -13.91
CA LEU A 127 17.86 -2.99 -14.93
C LEU A 127 18.52 -2.96 -16.30
N ASP A 128 19.11 -1.83 -16.70
CA ASP A 128 19.82 -1.72 -17.99
C ASP A 128 21.05 -2.62 -18.06
N LYS A 129 21.80 -2.76 -16.95
CA LYS A 129 22.92 -3.72 -16.88
C LYS A 129 22.44 -5.16 -17.03
N LEU A 130 21.32 -5.53 -16.41
CA LEU A 130 20.75 -6.86 -16.55
C LEU A 130 20.30 -7.15 -17.98
N ARG A 131 19.63 -6.18 -18.63
CA ARG A 131 19.21 -6.29 -20.04
C ARG A 131 20.39 -6.44 -21.00
N ALA A 132 21.51 -5.80 -20.71
CA ALA A 132 22.72 -5.89 -21.54
C ALA A 132 23.51 -7.19 -21.33
N ALA A 133 23.24 -7.93 -20.24
CA ALA A 133 23.95 -9.16 -19.89
C ALA A 133 23.22 -10.45 -20.32
N GLY A 134 21.97 -10.34 -20.80
CA GLY A 134 21.17 -11.44 -21.36
C GLY A 134 20.98 -11.31 -22.86
#